data_AF-A0A1M6AS12-F1
#
_entry.id   AF-A0A1M6AS12-F1
#
_cell.length_a   1.000
_cell.length_b   1.000
_cell.length_c   1.000
_cell.angle_alpha   90.00
_cell.angle_beta   90.00
_cell.angle_gamma   90.00
#
_symmetry.space_group_name_H-M   'P 1'
#
loop_
_entity.id
_entity.type
_entity.pdbx_description
1 polymer ?
#
loop_
_entity_poly.entity_id
_entity_poly.type
_entity_poly.pdbx_seq_one_letter_code
_entity_poly.pdbx_strand_id
1 'polypeptide(L)' 'MPVTVRRMLNLQPEDDLLFDVSPEGEVKVKSFKRKRLTELYASLPTVKEYPGKEKVREEVAASIARQILGKGKE' A
#
# COMPACT_ATOMS: atom_id res chain seq x y z
N MET A 1 17.11 -14.75 14.11
CA MET A 1 15.90 -15.58 13.92
C MET A 1 16.29 -17.05 13.78
N PRO A 2 15.65 -17.99 14.50
CA PRO A 2 15.97 -19.41 14.43
C PRO A 2 15.88 -19.98 13.00
N VAL A 3 16.80 -20.88 12.66
CA VAL A 3 16.88 -21.49 11.31
C VAL A 3 15.59 -22.21 10.95
N THR A 4 14.95 -22.86 11.92
CA THR A 4 13.67 -23.57 11.75
C THR A 4 12.57 -22.63 11.27
N VAL A 5 12.39 -21.48 11.94
CA VAL A 5 11.38 -20.47 11.57
C VAL A 5 11.69 -19.87 10.20
N ARG A 6 12.97 -19.58 9.92
CA ARG A 6 13.41 -19.06 8.62
C ARG A 6 13.05 -20.00 7.47
N ARG A 7 13.28 -21.31 7.65
CA ARG A 7 12.95 -22.34 6.65
C ARG A 7 11.45 -22.52 6.51
N MET A 8 10.70 -22.59 7.62
CA MET A 8 9.24 -22.74 7.60
C MET A 8 8.53 -21.60 6.86
N LEU A 9 9.00 -20.36 7.03
CA LEU A 9 8.43 -19.17 6.39
C LEU A 9 9.16 -18.78 5.08
N ASN A 10 10.08 -19.63 4.61
CA ASN A 10 10.93 -19.43 3.43
C ASN A 10 11.57 -18.03 3.36
N LEU A 11 11.99 -17.47 4.50
CA LEU A 11 12.40 -16.07 4.61
C LEU A 11 13.76 -15.84 3.96
N GLN A 12 13.81 -14.82 3.11
CA GLN A 12 15.04 -14.28 2.55
C GLN A 12 15.49 -13.05 3.33
N PRO A 13 16.76 -12.64 3.21
CA PRO A 13 17.17 -11.32 3.67
C PRO A 13 16.24 -10.24 3.12
N GLU A 14 15.92 -9.24 3.94
CA GLU A 14 15.05 -8.10 3.57
C GLU A 14 13.55 -8.43 3.41
N ASP A 15 13.12 -9.65 3.72
CA ASP A 15 11.70 -9.96 3.91
C ASP A 15 11.19 -9.32 5.21
N ASP A 16 9.98 -8.79 5.15
CA ASP A 16 9.29 -8.21 6.31
C ASP A 16 8.48 -9.27 7.05
N LEU A 17 8.32 -9.07 8.36
CA LEU A 17 7.51 -9.93 9.23
C LEU A 17 6.46 -9.11 9.96
N LEU A 18 5.22 -9.59 9.92
CA LEU A 18 4.13 -9.05 10.72
C LEU A 18 3.81 -10.03 11.85
N PHE A 19 3.82 -9.50 13.07
CA PHE A 19 3.41 -10.20 14.27
C PHE A 19 2.05 -9.64 14.68
N ASP A 20 1.02 -10.46 14.54
CA ASP A 20 -0.35 -10.14 14.94
C ASP A 20 -0.60 -10.82 16.30
N VAL A 21 -0.73 -10.01 17.34
CA VAL A 21 -0.87 -10.47 18.73
C VAL A 21 -2.34 -10.37 19.10
N SER A 22 -2.96 -11.52 19.35
CA SER A 22 -4.35 -11.57 19.80
C SER A 22 -4.43 -11.17 21.29
N PRO A 23 -5.59 -10.62 21.74
CA PRO A 23 -5.81 -10.33 23.16
C PRO A 23 -5.65 -11.54 24.09
N GLU A 24 -5.86 -12.74 23.54
CA GLU A 24 -5.73 -14.04 24.23
C GLU A 24 -4.28 -14.53 24.32
N GLY A 25 -3.32 -13.75 23.78
CA GLY A 25 -1.89 -14.05 23.83
C GLY A 25 -1.39 -14.94 22.70
N GLU A 26 -2.22 -15.27 21.71
CA GLU A 26 -1.75 -15.97 20.51
C GLU A 26 -1.00 -15.01 19.59
N VAL A 27 0.15 -15.43 19.06
CA VAL A 27 0.93 -14.63 18.11
C VAL A 27 0.91 -15.31 16.74
N LYS A 28 0.31 -14.64 15.76
CA LYS A 28 0.32 -15.07 14.36
C LYS A 28 1.43 -14.35 13.63
N VAL A 29 2.36 -15.12 13.05
CA VAL A 29 3.46 -14.58 12.25
C VAL A 29 3.12 -14.69 10.78
N LYS A 30 3.15 -13.58 10.05
CA LYS A 30 2.98 -13.53 8.59
C LYS A 30 4.24 -12.98 7.95
N SER A 31 4.69 -13.62 6.87
CA SER A 31 5.82 -13.15 6.08
C SER A 31 5.37 -12.32 4.88
N PHE A 32 5.96 -11.15 4.71
CA PHE A 32 5.79 -10.29 3.54
C PHE A 32 7.08 -10.31 2.71
N LYS A 33 6.98 -10.88 1.51
CA LYS A 33 8.13 -10.97 0.62
C LYS A 33 8.48 -9.61 0.06
N ARG A 34 9.77 -9.29 0.02
CA ARG A 34 10.23 -8.10 -0.69
C ARG A 34 9.85 -8.22 -2.16
N LYS A 35 9.08 -7.26 -2.66
CA LYS A 35 8.72 -7.14 -4.08
C LYS A 35 9.45 -5.95 -4.69
N ARG A 36 9.92 -6.10 -5.93
CA ARG A 36 10.45 -4.97 -6.71
C ARG A 36 9.29 -4.10 -7.19
N LEU A 37 9.51 -2.78 -7.32
CA LEU A 37 8.48 -1.87 -7.86
C LEU A 37 7.99 -2.29 -9.25
N THR A 38 8.88 -2.85 -10.06
CA THR A 38 8.55 -3.41 -11.38
C THR A 38 7.58 -4.58 -11.32
N GLU A 39 7.59 -5.38 -10.26
CA GLU A 39 6.65 -6.50 -10.06
C GLU A 39 5.24 -6.02 -9.69
N LEU A 40 5.11 -4.76 -9.28
CA LEU A 40 3.85 -4.11 -8.98
C LEU A 40 3.31 -3.31 -10.17
N TYR A 41 4.04 -3.26 -11.30
CA TYR A 41 3.56 -2.59 -12.50
C TYR A 41 2.26 -3.22 -12.98
N ALA A 42 1.23 -2.40 -13.19
CA ALA A 42 -0.12 -2.83 -13.56
C ALA A 42 -0.78 -3.84 -12.60
N SER A 43 -0.29 -3.97 -11.35
CA SER A 43 -0.88 -4.87 -10.35
C SER A 43 -2.23 -4.38 -9.82
N LEU A 44 -2.48 -3.07 -9.91
CA LEU A 44 -3.75 -2.47 -9.54
C LEU A 44 -4.71 -2.49 -10.75
N PRO A 45 -5.93 -3.04 -10.60
CA PRO A 45 -6.91 -2.98 -11.67
C PRO A 45 -7.26 -1.52 -11.95
N THR A 46 -7.12 -1.11 -13.20
CA THR A 46 -7.55 0.21 -13.67
C THR A 46 -9.08 0.23 -13.70
N VAL A 47 -9.70 0.84 -12.69
CA VAL A 47 -11.16 0.98 -12.60
C VAL A 47 -11.72 1.98 -13.63
N LYS A 48 -10.87 2.89 -14.13
CA LYS A 48 -11.23 3.94 -15.08
C LYS A 48 -10.14 4.03 -16.15
N GLU A 49 -10.53 4.09 -17.42
CA GLU A 49 -9.62 4.43 -18.50
C GLU A 49 -9.00 5.81 -18.26
N TYR A 50 -7.72 5.98 -18.60
CA TYR A 50 -7.04 7.25 -18.41
C TYR A 50 -7.67 8.34 -19.29
N PRO A 51 -8.32 9.37 -18.72
CA PRO A 51 -9.14 10.32 -19.48
C PRO A 51 -8.32 11.37 -20.25
N GLY A 52 -6.98 11.30 -20.17
CA GLY A 52 -6.06 12.28 -20.75
C GLY A 52 -5.64 13.37 -19.78
N LYS A 53 -4.49 13.98 -20.06
CA LYS A 53 -3.78 14.89 -19.15
C LYS A 53 -4.59 16.14 -18.79
N GLU A 54 -5.29 16.73 -19.76
CA GLU A 54 -6.04 17.97 -19.55
C GLU A 54 -7.24 17.77 -18.62
N LYS A 55 -8.01 16.70 -18.82
CA LYS A 55 -9.15 16.37 -17.92
C LYS A 55 -8.70 16.12 -16.48
N VAL A 56 -7.56 15.44 -16.29
CA VAL A 56 -7.00 15.24 -14.93
C VAL A 56 -6.60 16.56 -14.30
N ARG A 57 -6.00 17.48 -15.07
CA ARG A 57 -5.62 18.81 -14.56
C ARG A 57 -6.82 19.63 -14.14
N GLU A 58 -7.90 19.60 -14.92
CA GLU A 58 -9.16 20.28 -14.58
C GLU A 58 -9.79 19.70 -13.31
N GLU A 59 -9.91 18.37 -13.20
CA GLU A 59 -10.46 17.69 -12.02
C GLU A 59 -9.66 18.05 -10.75
N VAL A 60 -8.32 18.06 -10.85
CA VAL A 60 -7.43 18.41 -9.73
C VAL A 60 -7.53 19.89 -9.39
N ALA A 61 -7.54 20.79 -10.38
CA ALA A 61 -7.69 22.23 -10.16
C ALA A 61 -9.01 22.54 -9.44
N ALA A 62 -10.11 21.91 -9.87
CA ALA A 62 -11.42 22.06 -9.24
C ALA A 62 -11.46 21.48 -7.81
N SER A 63 -10.70 20.41 -7.53
CA SER A 63 -10.56 19.86 -6.18
C SER A 63 -9.80 20.81 -5.25
N ILE A 64 -8.67 21.36 -5.71
CA ILE A 64 -7.85 22.32 -4.97
C ILE A 64 -8.64 23.60 -4.67
N ALA A 65 -9.35 24.14 -5.67
CA ALA A 65 -10.19 25.33 -5.49
C ALA A 65 -11.25 25.11 -4.40
N ARG A 66 -11.90 23.94 -4.37
CA ARG A 66 -12.88 23.57 -3.33
C ARG A 66 -12.25 23.47 -1.94
N GLN A 67 -11.04 22.91 -1.82
CA GLN A 67 -10.34 22.83 -0.53
C GLN A 67 -9.97 24.22 0.01
N ILE A 68 -9.50 25.13 -0.86
CA ILE A 68 -9.15 26.50 -0.48
C ILE A 68 -10.41 27.27 -0.05
N LEU A 69 -11.48 27.18 -0.83
CA LEU A 69 -12.76 27.84 -0.52
C LEU A 69 -13.45 27.26 0.73
N GLY A 70 -13.30 25.96 0.97
CA GLY A 70 -13.81 25.29 2.18
C GLY A 70 -13.08 25.71 3.45
N LYS A 71 -11.76 25.91 3.38
CA LYS A 71 -10.94 26.43 4.49
C LYS A 71 -11.16 27.91 4.80
N GLY A 72 -11.82 28.67 3.92
CA GLY A 72 -12.15 30.08 4.14
C GLY A 72 -13.52 30.31 4.80
N LYS A 73 -14.23 29.24 5.19
CA LYS A 73 -15.57 29.29 5.82
C LYS A 73 -15.60 28.77 7.27
N GLU A 74 -14.45 28.44 7.85
CA GLU A 74 -14.25 28.29 9.31
C GLU A 74 -13.58 29.55 9.86
#